data_AF-A0A2A5E545-F1
#
_entry.id   AF-A0A2A5E545-F1
#
_cell.length_a   1.000
_cell.length_b   1.000
_cell.length_c   1.000
_cell.angle_alpha   90.00
_cell.angle_beta   90.00
_cell.angle_gamma   90.00
#
_symmetry.space_group_name_H-M   'P 1'
#
loop_
_entity.id
_entity.type
_entity.pdbx_description
1 polymer ?
#
loop_
_entity_poly.entity_id
_entity_poly.type
_entity_poly.pdbx_seq_one_letter_code
_entity_poly.pdbx_strand_id
1 'polypeptide(L)'
;MRWAILISLFYFVLLAIFFLPLFIFIVGGDLKDGLLEVYQEYAFWIIIASISLGQFLLLFLKVKELPRMRKPRARLWGIASLMGLFTIILLFGITISCTELFKMEFFDDLEIYMLCILCGVAWGVWMIYFYLYHRNDDLNNYFKNGISLLLKGSVFELMICIPAHIIVRQRDECCAGFLTGIGIACGFSVMLMCFGPIVLALIYKRMQLKKGLSKSASIQEST
;
A
#
# COMPACT_ATOMS: atom_id res chain seq x y z
N MET A 1 -19.13 -12.60 7.39
CA MET A 1 -19.28 -11.38 6.58
C MET A 1 -19.39 -10.12 7.44
N ARG A 2 -20.25 -10.08 8.49
CA ARG A 2 -20.36 -8.91 9.41
C ARG A 2 -19.02 -8.38 9.95
N TRP A 3 -18.15 -9.26 10.45
CA TRP A 3 -16.81 -8.88 10.96
C TRP A 3 -15.88 -8.29 9.91
N ALA A 4 -16.01 -8.68 8.65
CA ALA A 4 -15.13 -8.23 7.58
C ALA A 4 -15.49 -6.80 7.15
N ILE A 5 -16.79 -6.49 7.08
CA ILE A 5 -17.29 -5.11 6.88
C ILE A 5 -16.83 -4.22 8.03
N LEU A 6 -16.89 -4.71 9.27
CA LEU A 6 -16.47 -3.97 10.46
C LEU A 6 -14.97 -3.65 10.43
N ILE A 7 -14.13 -4.61 10.02
CA ILE A 7 -12.69 -4.39 9.85
C ILE A 7 -12.40 -3.42 8.70
N SER A 8 -13.08 -3.55 7.56
CA SER A 8 -12.90 -2.65 6.42
C SER A 8 -13.34 -1.22 6.75
N LEU A 9 -14.46 -1.06 7.45
CA LEU A 9 -14.94 0.24 7.94
C LEU A 9 -13.97 0.83 8.95
N PHE A 10 -13.45 0.01 9.87
CA PHE A 10 -12.45 0.43 10.84
C PHE A 10 -11.15 0.88 10.16
N TYR A 11 -10.69 0.17 9.12
CA TYR A 11 -9.52 0.59 8.34
C TYR A 11 -9.77 1.84 7.51
N PHE A 12 -10.97 2.02 6.94
CA PHE A 12 -11.37 3.25 6.26
C PHE A 12 -11.32 4.45 7.22
N VAL A 13 -11.88 4.27 8.42
CA VAL A 13 -11.87 5.28 9.48
C VAL A 13 -10.46 5.54 9.99
N LEU A 14 -9.65 4.51 10.18
CA LEU A 14 -8.23 4.66 10.55
C LEU A 14 -7.46 5.41 9.49
N LEU A 15 -7.63 5.05 8.21
CA LEU A 15 -7.02 5.76 7.09
C LEU A 15 -7.43 7.22 7.08
N ALA A 16 -8.73 7.52 7.18
CA ALA A 16 -9.24 8.88 7.23
C ALA A 16 -8.67 9.66 8.43
N ILE A 17 -8.63 9.05 9.62
CA ILE A 17 -8.10 9.67 10.85
C ILE A 17 -6.59 9.85 10.81
N PHE A 18 -5.82 8.95 10.18
CA PHE A 18 -4.36 9.06 10.10
C PHE A 18 -3.91 9.98 8.97
N PHE A 19 -4.64 9.99 7.86
CA PHE A 19 -4.37 10.90 6.75
C PHE A 19 -4.79 12.33 7.09
N LEU A 20 -5.81 12.54 7.94
CA LEU A 20 -6.23 13.87 8.40
C LEU A 20 -5.11 14.74 8.99
N PRO A 21 -4.40 14.32 10.06
CA PRO A 21 -3.31 15.10 10.64
C PRO A 21 -2.12 15.19 9.70
N LEU A 22 -1.89 14.16 8.87
CA LEU A 22 -0.81 14.16 7.88
C LEU A 22 -1.07 15.21 6.79
N PHE A 23 -2.32 15.38 6.37
CA PHE A 23 -2.73 16.40 5.39
C PHE A 23 -2.78 17.80 5.99
N ILE A 24 -3.27 17.95 7.23
CA ILE A 24 -3.20 19.22 7.99
C ILE A 24 -1.74 19.65 8.16
N PHE A 25 -0.84 18.70 8.42
CA PHE A 25 0.60 18.96 8.51
C PHE A 25 1.21 19.37 7.15
N ILE A 26 0.76 18.76 6.04
CA ILE A 26 1.22 19.09 4.67
C ILE A 26 0.72 20.48 4.23
N VAL A 27 -0.53 20.84 4.50
CA VAL A 27 -1.12 22.12 4.08
C VAL A 27 -0.70 23.25 5.04
N GLY A 28 -0.49 22.95 6.32
CA GLY A 28 -0.03 23.88 7.36
C GLY A 28 -0.90 25.12 7.55
N GLY A 29 -2.19 25.00 7.25
CA GLY A 29 -3.21 25.97 7.65
C GLY A 29 -3.66 25.77 9.10
N ASP A 30 -4.33 26.78 9.64
CA ASP A 30 -5.00 26.68 10.93
C ASP A 30 -6.04 25.54 10.89
N LEU A 31 -6.22 24.84 12.01
CA LEU A 31 -6.84 23.49 12.02
C LEU A 31 -8.26 23.46 11.44
N LYS A 32 -8.97 24.60 11.44
CA LYS A 32 -10.34 24.75 10.93
C LYS A 32 -10.41 25.08 9.43
N ASP A 33 -9.52 25.93 8.94
CA ASP A 33 -9.57 26.41 7.56
C ASP A 33 -8.89 25.41 6.61
N GLY A 34 -7.77 24.83 7.04
CA GLY A 34 -7.11 23.75 6.30
C GLY A 34 -7.96 22.46 6.21
N LEU A 35 -8.89 22.26 7.14
CA LEU A 35 -9.82 21.11 7.12
C LEU A 35 -10.81 21.20 5.94
N LEU A 36 -11.31 22.40 5.66
CA LEU A 36 -12.31 22.65 4.62
C LEU A 36 -11.70 22.60 3.21
N GLU A 37 -10.52 23.19 3.02
CA GLU A 37 -9.79 23.14 1.74
C GLU A 37 -9.42 21.70 1.37
N VAL A 38 -8.93 20.92 2.34
CA VAL A 38 -8.55 19.52 2.11
C VAL A 38 -9.76 18.64 1.80
N TYR A 39 -10.92 18.92 2.40
CA TYR A 39 -12.16 18.20 2.09
C TYR A 39 -12.70 18.49 0.69
N GLN A 40 -12.37 19.67 0.12
CA GLN A 40 -12.80 20.08 -1.21
C GLN A 40 -11.89 19.53 -2.34
N GLU A 41 -10.66 19.12 -2.00
CA GLU A 41 -9.74 18.55 -2.99
C GLU A 41 -10.14 17.13 -3.42
N TYR A 42 -10.53 17.00 -4.69
CA TYR A 42 -10.97 15.73 -5.27
C TYR A 42 -9.88 14.66 -5.27
N ALA A 43 -8.61 15.06 -5.36
CA ALA A 43 -7.46 14.15 -5.36
C ALA A 43 -7.35 13.35 -4.04
N PHE A 44 -7.67 13.97 -2.90
CA PHE A 44 -7.66 13.32 -1.59
C PHE A 44 -8.67 12.17 -1.52
N TRP A 45 -9.90 12.43 -1.97
CA TRP A 45 -10.96 11.42 -2.01
C TRP A 45 -10.65 10.29 -2.99
N ILE A 46 -10.03 10.59 -4.13
CA ILE A 46 -9.63 9.58 -5.11
C ILE A 46 -8.58 8.63 -4.51
N ILE A 47 -7.58 9.15 -3.80
CA ILE A 47 -6.54 8.32 -3.15
C ILE A 47 -7.16 7.46 -2.05
N ILE A 48 -7.97 8.04 -1.16
CA ILE A 48 -8.65 7.29 -0.09
C ILE A 48 -9.59 6.23 -0.68
N ALA A 49 -10.38 6.58 -1.70
CA ALA A 49 -11.28 5.66 -2.36
C ALA A 49 -10.51 4.53 -3.05
N SER A 50 -9.40 4.82 -3.71
CA SER A 50 -8.54 3.83 -4.37
C SER A 50 -7.97 2.82 -3.37
N ILE A 51 -7.41 3.29 -2.25
CA ILE A 51 -6.85 2.42 -1.20
C ILE A 51 -7.96 1.58 -0.57
N SER A 52 -9.11 2.19 -0.28
CA SER A 52 -10.25 1.52 0.36
C SER A 52 -10.89 0.49 -0.56
N LEU A 53 -10.98 0.78 -1.86
CA LEU A 53 -11.44 -0.15 -2.89
C LEU A 53 -10.47 -1.34 -3.01
N GLY A 54 -9.16 -1.10 -2.93
CA GLY A 54 -8.14 -2.14 -2.89
C GLY A 54 -8.34 -3.09 -1.70
N GLN A 55 -8.63 -2.56 -0.52
CA GLN A 55 -8.94 -3.37 0.66
C GLN A 55 -10.27 -4.13 0.52
N PHE A 56 -11.29 -3.48 -0.05
CA PHE A 56 -12.59 -4.09 -0.30
C PHE A 56 -12.49 -5.26 -1.30
N LEU A 57 -11.72 -5.09 -2.39
CA LEU A 57 -11.46 -6.15 -3.37
C LEU A 57 -10.74 -7.35 -2.75
N LEU A 58 -9.73 -7.11 -1.91
CA LEU A 58 -9.01 -8.17 -1.20
C LEU A 58 -9.93 -8.97 -0.26
N LEU A 59 -10.98 -8.33 0.26
CA LEU A 59 -11.97 -8.93 1.15
C LEU A 59 -13.00 -9.78 0.39
N PHE A 60 -13.33 -9.37 -0.84
CA PHE A 60 -14.15 -10.15 -1.77
C PHE A 60 -13.41 -11.31 -2.41
N LEU A 61 -12.07 -11.28 -2.41
CA LEU A 61 -11.25 -12.44 -2.76
C LEU A 61 -11.40 -13.50 -1.66
N LYS A 62 -12.53 -14.22 -1.69
CA LYS A 62 -12.71 -15.44 -0.91
C LYS A 62 -11.52 -16.34 -1.23
N VAL A 63 -10.63 -16.48 -0.25
CA VAL A 63 -9.73 -17.62 -0.16
C VAL A 63 -10.64 -18.83 0.00
N LYS A 64 -11.17 -19.33 -1.12
CA LYS A 64 -11.56 -20.73 -1.20
C LYS A 64 -10.30 -21.44 -0.73
N GLU A 65 -10.42 -22.20 0.34
CA GLU A 65 -9.47 -23.24 0.69
C GLU A 65 -9.43 -24.17 -0.52
N LEU A 66 -8.64 -23.80 -1.52
CA LEU A 66 -8.44 -24.65 -2.67
C LEU A 66 -7.71 -25.86 -2.10
N PRO A 67 -8.25 -27.07 -2.30
CA PRO A 67 -7.52 -28.28 -1.98
C PRO A 67 -6.16 -28.16 -2.64
N ARG A 68 -5.13 -28.63 -1.96
CA ARG A 68 -3.71 -28.74 -2.35
C ARG A 68 -3.55 -29.03 -3.86
N MET A 69 -3.69 -28.01 -4.72
CA MET A 69 -3.76 -28.16 -6.17
C MET A 69 -2.50 -27.54 -6.78
N ARG A 70 -1.87 -28.37 -7.61
CA ARG A 70 -0.68 -28.12 -8.44
C ARG A 70 -0.51 -26.65 -8.82
N LYS A 71 0.64 -26.06 -8.47
CA LYS A 71 1.08 -24.68 -8.74
C LYS A 71 0.63 -24.21 -10.15
N PRO A 72 -0.47 -23.43 -10.31
CA PRO A 72 -0.79 -22.86 -11.61
C PRO A 72 0.16 -21.68 -11.81
N ARG A 73 1.12 -21.82 -12.74
CA ARG A 73 2.13 -20.79 -13.06
C ARG A 73 1.51 -19.42 -13.35
N ALA A 74 0.28 -19.36 -13.84
CA ALA A 74 -0.48 -18.12 -14.05
C ALA A 74 -0.69 -17.30 -12.76
N ARG A 75 -0.77 -17.95 -11.59
CA ARG A 75 -0.94 -17.26 -10.31
C ARG A 75 0.34 -16.55 -9.86
N LEU A 76 1.51 -17.08 -10.24
CA LEU A 76 2.81 -16.45 -9.95
C LEU A 76 2.97 -15.14 -10.73
N TRP A 77 2.50 -15.09 -11.98
CA TRP A 77 2.50 -13.86 -12.78
C TRP A 77 1.67 -12.75 -12.15
N GLY A 78 0.48 -13.06 -11.63
CA GLY A 78 -0.36 -12.07 -10.95
C GLY A 78 0.31 -11.46 -9.70
N ILE A 79 1.04 -12.27 -8.94
CA ILE A 79 1.71 -11.80 -7.72
C ILE A 79 2.98 -11.01 -8.06
N ALA A 80 3.75 -11.47 -9.05
CA ALA A 80 4.93 -10.75 -9.55
C ALA A 80 4.56 -9.36 -10.10
N SER A 81 3.49 -9.30 -10.89
CA SER A 81 2.92 -8.06 -11.42
C SER A 81 2.51 -7.08 -10.32
N LEU A 82 1.82 -7.58 -9.28
CA LEU A 82 1.41 -6.77 -8.14
C LEU A 82 2.60 -6.24 -7.33
N MET A 83 3.63 -7.07 -7.10
CA MET A 83 4.85 -6.65 -6.39
C MET A 83 5.66 -5.63 -7.19
N GLY A 84 5.77 -5.81 -8.51
CA GLY A 84 6.39 -4.83 -9.39
C GLY A 84 5.65 -3.48 -9.35
N LEU A 85 4.31 -3.52 -9.34
CA LEU A 85 3.48 -2.31 -9.27
C LEU A 85 3.73 -1.53 -7.97
N PHE A 86 3.72 -2.20 -6.81
CA PHE A 86 4.03 -1.52 -5.55
C PHE A 86 5.45 -0.99 -5.51
N THR A 87 6.42 -1.71 -6.06
CA THR A 87 7.81 -1.24 -6.11
C THR A 87 7.93 0.08 -6.88
N ILE A 88 7.17 0.25 -7.96
CA ILE A 88 7.18 1.51 -8.71
C ILE A 88 6.49 2.63 -7.97
N ILE A 89 5.39 2.35 -7.28
CA ILE A 89 4.74 3.38 -6.44
C ILE A 89 5.75 3.94 -5.43
N LEU A 90 6.59 3.08 -4.83
CA LEU A 90 7.66 3.53 -3.93
C LEU A 90 8.74 4.35 -4.66
N LEU A 91 9.20 3.88 -5.83
CA LEU A 91 10.21 4.60 -6.62
C LEU A 91 9.69 5.96 -7.12
N PHE A 92 8.41 6.03 -7.47
CA PHE A 92 7.72 7.23 -7.90
C PHE A 92 7.65 8.25 -6.76
N GLY A 93 7.27 7.83 -5.54
CA GLY A 93 7.24 8.72 -4.39
C GLY A 93 8.63 9.25 -4.00
N ILE A 94 9.69 8.44 -4.10
CA ILE A 94 11.08 8.91 -3.96
C ILE A 94 11.41 9.95 -5.04
N THR A 95 11.12 9.64 -6.30
CA THR A 95 11.47 10.50 -7.44
C THR A 95 10.82 11.88 -7.31
N ILE A 96 9.51 11.91 -7.03
CA ILE A 96 8.74 13.14 -6.84
C ILE A 96 9.21 13.93 -5.61
N SER A 97 9.61 13.25 -4.54
CA SER A 97 10.17 13.92 -3.36
C SER A 97 11.52 14.56 -3.67
N CYS A 98 12.35 13.90 -4.49
CA CYS A 98 13.64 14.44 -4.92
C CYS A 98 13.48 15.61 -5.89
N THR A 99 12.53 15.58 -6.82
CA THR A 99 12.30 16.71 -7.74
C THR A 99 11.94 17.98 -6.98
N GLU A 100 11.06 17.88 -5.97
CA GLU A 100 10.72 19.01 -5.10
C GLU A 100 11.92 19.50 -4.27
N LEU A 101 12.70 18.56 -3.72
CA LEU A 101 13.89 18.88 -2.93
C LEU A 101 14.92 19.67 -3.74
N PHE A 102 15.17 19.29 -5.00
CA PHE A 102 16.13 19.94 -5.87
C PHE A 102 15.55 21.10 -6.71
N LYS A 103 14.28 21.45 -6.52
CA LYS A 103 13.56 22.45 -7.34
C LYS A 103 13.68 22.16 -8.85
N MET A 104 13.58 20.88 -9.22
CA MET A 104 13.54 20.51 -10.63
C MET A 104 12.14 20.79 -11.17
N GLU A 105 12.04 21.66 -12.18
CA GLU A 105 10.81 21.94 -12.89
C GLU A 105 10.51 20.74 -13.80
N PHE A 106 9.58 19.88 -13.38
CA PHE A 106 9.10 18.74 -14.17
C PHE A 106 7.57 18.81 -14.28
N PHE A 107 7.07 19.54 -15.26
CA PHE A 107 5.61 19.70 -15.47
C PHE A 107 5.22 19.93 -16.93
N ASP A 108 6.14 19.78 -17.88
CA ASP A 108 5.76 19.79 -19.29
C ASP A 108 5.08 18.46 -19.66
N ASP A 109 4.05 18.54 -20.52
CA ASP A 109 3.27 17.37 -20.95
C ASP A 109 4.19 16.24 -21.45
N LEU A 110 5.24 16.58 -22.20
CA LEU A 110 6.20 15.63 -22.76
C LEU A 110 6.97 14.86 -21.68
N GLU A 111 7.35 15.53 -20.59
CA GLU A 111 8.09 14.94 -19.48
C GLU A 111 7.20 14.00 -18.66
N ILE A 112 5.92 14.36 -18.47
CA ILE A 112 4.92 13.52 -17.84
C ILE A 112 4.69 12.24 -18.66
N TYR A 113 4.58 12.35 -20.00
CA TYR A 113 4.48 11.19 -20.88
C TYR A 113 5.72 10.30 -20.80
N MET A 114 6.93 10.88 -20.79
CA MET A 114 8.17 10.12 -20.63
C MET A 114 8.26 9.43 -19.27
N LEU A 115 7.84 10.09 -18.19
CA LEU A 115 7.79 9.50 -16.85
C LEU A 115 6.81 8.32 -16.80
N CYS A 116 5.63 8.45 -17.41
CA CYS A 116 4.66 7.36 -17.50
C CYS A 116 5.22 6.15 -18.26
N ILE A 117 5.90 6.38 -19.39
CA ILE A 117 6.54 5.31 -20.18
C ILE A 117 7.66 4.66 -19.36
N LEU A 118 8.51 5.47 -18.71
CA LEU A 118 9.59 4.97 -17.86
C LEU A 118 9.05 4.10 -16.71
N CYS A 119 7.98 4.56 -16.04
CA CYS A 119 7.28 3.78 -15.03
C CYS A 119 6.73 2.47 -15.59
N GLY A 120 6.13 2.48 -16.79
CA GLY A 120 5.66 1.27 -17.46
C GLY A 120 6.77 0.27 -17.82
N VAL A 121 7.91 0.77 -18.31
CA VAL A 121 9.08 -0.06 -18.63
C VAL A 121 9.70 -0.61 -17.35
N ALA A 122 9.91 0.23 -16.34
CA ALA A 122 10.40 -0.18 -15.03
C ALA A 122 9.49 -1.26 -14.42
N TRP A 123 8.17 -1.18 -14.67
CA TRP A 123 7.20 -2.18 -14.19
C TRP A 123 7.43 -3.52 -14.82
N GLY A 124 7.59 -3.55 -16.14
CA GLY A 124 7.95 -4.75 -16.87
C GLY A 124 9.25 -5.34 -16.34
N VAL A 125 10.28 -4.52 -16.15
CA VAL A 125 11.60 -4.96 -15.65
C VAL A 125 11.50 -5.57 -14.25
N TRP A 126 10.84 -4.89 -13.30
CA TRP A 126 10.68 -5.40 -11.95
C TRP A 126 9.79 -6.64 -11.89
N MET A 127 8.72 -6.69 -12.68
CA MET A 127 7.86 -7.86 -12.80
C MET A 127 8.65 -9.07 -13.32
N ILE A 128 9.49 -8.89 -14.35
CA ILE A 128 10.37 -9.93 -14.88
C ILE A 128 11.42 -10.34 -13.84
N TYR A 129 12.02 -9.38 -13.12
CA TYR A 129 12.99 -9.66 -12.07
C TYR A 129 12.39 -10.53 -10.96
N PHE A 130 11.24 -10.15 -10.42
CA PHE A 130 10.55 -10.93 -9.39
C PHE A 130 10.14 -12.32 -9.87
N TYR A 131 9.69 -12.40 -11.13
CA TYR A 131 9.33 -13.67 -11.76
C TYR A 131 10.54 -14.59 -11.91
N LEU A 132 11.66 -14.10 -12.44
CA LEU A 132 12.85 -14.91 -12.70
C LEU A 132 13.54 -15.34 -11.39
N TYR A 133 13.69 -14.42 -10.44
CA TYR A 133 14.43 -14.67 -9.21
C TYR A 133 13.74 -15.71 -8.32
N HIS A 134 12.41 -15.69 -8.24
CA HIS A 134 11.66 -16.57 -7.36
C HIS A 134 10.89 -17.69 -8.11
N ARG A 135 11.20 -17.95 -9.39
CA ARG A 135 10.50 -18.99 -10.19
C ARG A 135 10.59 -20.39 -9.58
N ASN A 136 11.65 -20.64 -8.81
CA ASN A 136 11.95 -21.94 -8.20
C ASN A 136 11.44 -22.06 -6.76
N ASP A 137 11.02 -20.95 -6.15
CA ASP A 137 10.61 -20.93 -4.75
C ASP A 137 9.17 -21.44 -4.56
N ASP A 138 8.89 -21.88 -3.33
CA ASP A 138 7.52 -22.15 -2.92
C ASP A 138 6.73 -20.84 -2.76
N LEU A 139 5.44 -20.90 -3.15
CA LEU A 139 4.54 -19.75 -3.16
C LEU A 139 4.51 -19.00 -1.81
N ASN A 140 4.59 -19.74 -0.69
CA ASN A 140 4.61 -19.13 0.64
C ASN A 140 5.90 -18.37 0.93
N ASN A 141 7.04 -18.84 0.43
CA ASN A 141 8.32 -18.16 0.59
C ASN A 141 8.40 -16.95 -0.34
N TYR A 142 7.87 -17.07 -1.56
CA TYR A 142 7.70 -15.96 -2.50
C TYR A 142 6.95 -14.78 -1.85
N PHE A 143 5.78 -15.05 -1.27
CA PHE A 143 4.97 -14.01 -0.63
C PHE A 143 5.67 -13.38 0.59
N LYS A 144 6.26 -14.21 1.46
CA LYS A 144 6.96 -13.71 2.66
C LYS A 144 8.13 -12.81 2.31
N ASN A 145 8.97 -13.24 1.37
CA ASN A 145 10.16 -12.51 0.95
C ASN A 145 9.78 -11.22 0.25
N GLY A 146 8.79 -11.26 -0.66
CA GLY A 146 8.37 -10.07 -1.37
C GLY A 146 7.65 -9.04 -0.48
N ILE A 147 6.83 -9.46 0.50
CA ILE A 147 6.27 -8.53 1.50
C ILE A 147 7.38 -7.93 2.36
N SER A 148 8.35 -8.73 2.81
CA SER A 148 9.49 -8.21 3.56
C SER A 148 10.29 -7.18 2.75
N LEU A 149 10.47 -7.42 1.45
CA LEU A 149 11.18 -6.52 0.56
C LEU A 149 10.40 -5.22 0.30
N LEU A 150 9.09 -5.30 0.10
CA LEU A 150 8.21 -4.12 -0.03
C LEU A 150 8.16 -3.30 1.27
N LEU A 151 8.10 -3.94 2.43
CA LEU A 151 8.15 -3.25 3.72
C LEU A 151 9.51 -2.55 3.93
N LYS A 152 10.62 -3.23 3.59
CA LYS A 152 11.95 -2.61 3.61
C LYS A 152 12.03 -1.42 2.64
N GLY A 153 11.47 -1.56 1.44
CA GLY A 153 11.41 -0.50 0.44
C GLY A 153 10.57 0.70 0.89
N SER A 154 9.40 0.46 1.50
CA SER A 154 8.53 1.50 2.07
C SER A 154 9.19 2.25 3.22
N VAL A 155 9.87 1.55 4.13
CA VAL A 155 10.65 2.21 5.19
C VAL A 155 11.80 3.03 4.59
N PHE A 156 12.45 2.53 3.55
CA PHE A 156 13.52 3.25 2.86
C PHE A 156 13.01 4.51 2.15
N GLU A 157 11.87 4.43 1.46
CA GLU A 157 11.19 5.60 0.89
C GLU A 157 10.88 6.63 1.96
N LEU A 158 10.24 6.23 3.07
CA LEU A 158 9.93 7.14 4.17
C LEU A 158 11.18 7.77 4.78
N MET A 159 12.29 7.02 4.89
CA MET A 159 13.57 7.52 5.37
C MET A 159 14.14 8.65 4.49
N ILE A 160 13.83 8.67 3.19
CA ILE A 160 14.23 9.73 2.26
C ILE A 160 13.18 10.84 2.22
N CYS A 161 11.91 10.48 2.12
CA CYS A 161 10.80 11.42 1.95
C CYS A 161 10.57 12.29 3.18
N ILE A 162 10.72 11.76 4.40
CA ILE A 162 10.53 12.55 5.64
C ILE A 162 11.53 13.70 5.77
N PRO A 163 12.87 13.47 5.70
CA PRO A 163 13.81 14.58 5.78
C PRO A 163 13.68 15.53 4.58
N ALA A 164 13.38 15.02 3.37
CA ALA A 164 13.11 15.87 2.22
C ALA A 164 11.90 16.79 2.48
N HIS A 165 10.82 16.25 3.05
CA HIS A 165 9.62 17.01 3.42
C HIS A 165 9.94 18.10 4.45
N ILE A 166 10.70 17.78 5.51
CA ILE A 166 11.09 18.76 6.54
C ILE A 166 11.92 19.90 5.92
N ILE A 167 12.90 19.58 5.06
CA ILE A 167 13.76 20.58 4.40
C ILE A 167 12.94 21.47 3.46
N VAL A 168 12.07 20.87 2.65
CA VAL A 168 11.25 21.63 1.70
C VAL A 168 10.26 22.52 2.46
N ARG A 169 9.69 22.05 3.58
CA ARG A 169 8.70 22.81 4.34
C ARG A 169 9.27 24.05 5.04
N GLN A 170 10.59 24.14 5.21
CA GLN A 170 11.25 25.35 5.71
C GLN A 170 11.32 26.46 4.66
N ARG A 171 10.83 26.25 3.44
CA ARG A 171 10.77 27.27 2.38
C ARG A 171 9.50 28.10 2.49
N ASP A 172 9.61 29.41 2.28
CA ASP A 172 8.49 30.38 2.32
C ASP A 172 7.58 30.33 1.08
N GLU A 173 7.34 29.14 0.52
CA GLU A 173 6.48 28.95 -0.65
C GLU A 173 5.14 28.33 -0.19
N CYS A 174 4.01 28.88 -0.65
CA CYS A 174 2.66 28.49 -0.24
C CYS A 174 2.38 26.98 -0.39
N CYS A 175 2.98 26.34 -1.40
CA CYS A 175 2.83 24.91 -1.68
C CYS A 175 4.08 24.07 -1.36
N ALA A 176 5.00 24.60 -0.55
CA ALA A 176 6.23 23.89 -0.18
C ALA A 176 5.90 22.59 0.57
N GLY A 177 6.25 21.44 -0.03
CA GLY A 177 6.15 20.13 0.60
C GLY A 177 4.96 19.30 0.13
N PHE A 178 4.25 19.72 -0.92
CA PHE A 178 3.11 18.98 -1.46
C PHE A 178 3.55 17.67 -2.10
N LEU A 179 4.58 17.70 -2.94
CA LEU A 179 5.08 16.53 -3.67
C LEU A 179 5.75 15.50 -2.76
N THR A 180 6.56 15.98 -1.81
CA THR A 180 7.13 15.16 -0.71
C THR A 180 6.04 14.57 0.19
N GLY A 181 4.94 15.30 0.41
CA GLY A 181 3.75 14.80 1.08
C GLY A 181 3.10 13.62 0.34
N ILE A 182 2.99 13.70 -1.00
CA ILE A 182 2.53 12.58 -1.84
C ILE A 182 3.47 11.38 -1.72
N GLY A 183 4.79 11.60 -1.72
CA GLY A 183 5.77 10.54 -1.50
C GLY A 183 5.60 9.83 -0.15
N ILE A 184 5.37 10.57 0.93
CA ILE A 184 5.06 9.98 2.25
C ILE A 184 3.78 9.16 2.20
N ALA A 185 2.72 9.67 1.56
CA ALA A 185 1.45 8.97 1.40
C ALA A 185 1.59 7.66 0.61
N CYS A 186 2.39 7.64 -0.46
CA CYS A 186 2.71 6.45 -1.24
C CYS A 186 3.37 5.38 -0.37
N GLY A 187 4.41 5.73 0.38
CA GLY A 187 5.11 4.82 1.29
C GLY A 187 4.19 4.20 2.34
N PHE A 188 3.38 5.01 3.01
CA PHE A 188 2.40 4.53 3.99
C PHE A 188 1.33 3.62 3.37
N SER A 189 0.84 3.96 2.18
CA SER A 189 -0.19 3.17 1.48
C SER A 189 0.29 1.77 1.17
N VAL A 190 1.52 1.64 0.65
CA VAL A 190 2.13 0.33 0.37
C VAL A 190 2.34 -0.47 1.65
N MET A 191 2.77 0.17 2.74
CA MET A 191 2.95 -0.46 4.05
C MET A 191 1.62 -1.03 4.58
N LEU A 192 0.56 -0.23 4.55
CA LEU A 192 -0.80 -0.65 4.98
C LEU A 192 -1.36 -1.76 4.11
N MET A 193 -1.15 -1.69 2.79
CA MET A 193 -1.60 -2.72 1.87
C MET A 193 -0.86 -4.05 2.08
N CYS A 194 0.41 -4.01 2.51
CA CYS A 194 1.15 -5.20 2.92
C CYS A 194 0.63 -5.82 4.24
N PHE A 195 0.14 -5.00 5.17
CA PHE A 195 -0.42 -5.49 6.44
C PHE A 195 -1.80 -6.15 6.29
N GLY A 196 -2.66 -5.66 5.39
CA GLY A 196 -4.01 -6.19 5.15
C GLY A 196 -4.12 -7.72 5.00
N PRO A 197 -3.36 -8.37 4.10
CA PRO A 197 -3.43 -9.82 3.92
C PRO A 197 -2.88 -10.60 5.13
N ILE A 198 -1.91 -10.05 5.86
CA ILE A 198 -1.30 -10.69 7.03
C ILE A 198 -2.29 -10.78 8.19
N VAL A 199 -2.99 -9.67 8.48
CA VAL A 199 -3.96 -9.60 9.58
C VAL A 199 -5.15 -10.51 9.32
N LEU A 200 -5.68 -10.52 8.09
CA LEU A 200 -6.78 -11.40 7.71
C LEU A 200 -6.40 -12.88 7.78
N ALA A 201 -5.19 -13.24 7.35
CA ALA A 201 -4.68 -14.61 7.45
C ALA A 201 -4.54 -15.07 8.91
N LEU A 202 -4.10 -14.20 9.82
CA LEU A 202 -4.00 -14.48 11.25
C LEU A 202 -5.37 -14.68 11.90
N ILE A 203 -6.33 -13.80 11.61
CA ILE A 203 -7.71 -13.90 12.12
C ILE A 203 -8.36 -15.19 11.62
N TYR A 204 -8.17 -15.53 10.35
CA TYR A 204 -8.68 -16.76 9.76
C TYR A 204 -8.12 -18.02 10.46
N LYS A 205 -6.80 -18.09 10.64
CA LYS A 205 -6.16 -19.19 11.38
C LYS A 205 -6.68 -19.31 12.80
N ARG A 206 -6.85 -18.18 13.50
CA ARG A 206 -7.35 -18.18 14.88
C ARG A 206 -8.79 -18.69 14.96
N MET A 207 -9.64 -18.36 13.99
CA MET A 207 -11.01 -18.88 13.91
C MET A 207 -11.05 -20.38 13.62
N GLN A 208 -10.19 -20.87 12.71
CA GLN A 208 -10.09 -22.31 12.41
C GLN A 208 -9.60 -23.10 13.63
N LEU A 209 -8.60 -22.61 14.35
CA LEU A 209 -8.12 -23.22 15.59
C LEU A 209 -9.22 -23.26 16.66
N LYS A 210 -9.99 -22.18 16.82
CA LYS A 210 -11.10 -22.14 17.78
C LYS A 210 -12.22 -23.13 17.42
N LYS A 211 -12.53 -23.31 16.13
CA LYS A 211 -13.49 -24.32 15.65
C LYS A 211 -12.98 -25.75 15.86
N GLY A 212 -11.69 -25.99 15.62
CA GLY A 212 -11.06 -27.30 15.89
C GLY A 212 -11.15 -27.68 17.36
N LEU A 213 -10.79 -26.75 18.25
CA LEU A 213 -10.87 -26.96 19.71
C LEU A 213 -12.30 -27.17 20.20
N SER A 214 -13.27 -26.41 19.68
CA SER A 214 -14.69 -26.59 20.02
C SER A 214 -15.23 -27.96 19.58
N LYS A 215 -14.77 -28.47 18.42
CA LYS A 215 -15.16 -29.80 17.92
C LYS A 215 -14.56 -30.92 18.77
N SER A 216 -13.31 -30.77 19.21
CA SER A 216 -12.66 -31.73 20.12
C SER A 216 -13.32 -31.77 21.50
N ALA A 217 -13.73 -30.61 22.05
CA ALA A 217 -14.45 -30.53 23.33
C ALA A 217 -15.82 -31.23 23.26
N SER A 218 -16.58 -31.06 22.18
CA SER A 218 -17.88 -31.72 22.01
C SER A 218 -17.80 -33.24 21.83
N ILE A 219 -16.65 -33.77 21.39
CA ILE A 219 -16.46 -35.22 21.23
C ILE A 219 -16.17 -35.87 22.58
N GLN A 220 -15.40 -35.21 23.46
CA GLN A 220 -15.11 -35.71 24.82
C GLN A 220 -16.33 -35.73 25.75
N GLU A 221 -17.35 -34.92 25.50
CA GLU A 221 -18.58 -34.87 26.32
C GLU A 221 -19.61 -35.96 25.93
N SER A 222 -19.35 -36.69 24.85
CA SER A 222 -20.24 -37.73 24.30
C SER A 222 -19.77 -39.17 24.52
N THR A 223 -18.67 -39.34 25.26
CA THR A 223 -18.07 -40.62 25.68
C THR A 223 -18.00 -40.70 27.19
#